data_AF-A0A163XC58-F1
#
_entry.id   AF-A0A163XC58-F1
#
_cell.length_a   1.000
_cell.length_b   1.000
_cell.length_c   1.000
_cell.angle_alpha   90.00
_cell.angle_beta   90.00
_cell.angle_gamma   90.00
#
_symmetry.space_group_name_H-M   'P 1'
#
loop_
_entity.id
_entity.type
_entity.pdbx_description
1 polymer ?
#
loop_
_entity_poly.entity_id
_entity_poly.type
_entity_poly.pdbx_seq_one_letter_code
_entity_poly.pdbx_strand_id
1 'polypeptide(L)'
;MQSLSVNKVLNPAYRKFKPKNEEIEVFKKELLSCIEAIELSDQKNESEEHLKEPIKRFFQSTFYQKNLINTKDKIDLAVYLDETAKSDVGIIIEAKRPSNKTEFLSENNLNKKALQELLLYYLRERIDCKNNNIKHLIVTNGIEWFFFKAEDFYKLFYKNSALVKEYENFRDGLKDTSKNELFYNEIVYVFKLM
;
A
#
# COMPACT_ATOMS: atom_id res chain seq x y z
N MET A 1 -21.43 0.40 3.80
CA MET A 1 -21.01 1.83 3.70
C MET A 1 -21.72 2.46 2.51
N GLN A 2 -22.05 3.75 2.55
CA GLN A 2 -22.61 4.44 1.39
C GLN A 2 -21.48 4.80 0.42
N SER A 3 -21.53 4.33 -0.83
CA SER A 3 -20.54 4.71 -1.83
C SER A 3 -20.69 6.20 -2.20
N LEU A 4 -19.56 6.91 -2.21
CA LEU A 4 -19.51 8.30 -2.62
C LEU A 4 -19.14 8.37 -4.10
N SER A 5 -19.77 9.29 -4.83
CA SER A 5 -19.39 9.51 -6.23
C SER A 5 -17.98 10.12 -6.32
N VAL A 6 -17.28 9.83 -7.42
CA VAL A 6 -15.95 10.36 -7.73
C VAL A 6 -15.90 11.89 -7.57
N ASN A 7 -16.96 12.59 -7.97
CA ASN A 7 -17.09 14.05 -7.85
C ASN A 7 -17.16 14.56 -6.40
N LYS A 8 -17.53 13.72 -5.43
CA LYS A 8 -17.51 14.09 -4.01
C LYS A 8 -16.15 13.82 -3.37
N VAL A 9 -15.43 12.80 -3.85
CA VAL A 9 -14.20 12.32 -3.20
C VAL A 9 -12.94 12.99 -3.78
N LEU A 10 -12.88 13.23 -5.09
CA LEU A 10 -11.71 13.83 -5.72
C LEU A 10 -11.58 15.33 -5.40
N ASN A 11 -10.36 15.74 -5.05
CA ASN A 11 -9.99 17.15 -4.92
C ASN A 11 -10.43 17.92 -6.18
N PRO A 12 -11.13 19.06 -6.04
CA PRO A 12 -11.55 19.88 -7.18
C PRO A 12 -10.42 20.23 -8.16
N ALA A 13 -9.17 20.32 -7.70
CA ALA A 13 -8.01 20.56 -8.55
C ALA A 13 -7.83 19.47 -9.63
N TYR A 14 -8.06 18.19 -9.30
CA TYR A 14 -7.94 17.09 -10.27
C TYR A 14 -8.99 17.16 -11.38
N ARG A 15 -10.13 17.81 -11.14
CA ARG A 15 -11.18 18.01 -12.17
C ARG A 15 -10.78 19.04 -13.21
N LYS A 16 -9.81 19.90 -12.89
CA LYS A 16 -9.27 20.91 -13.80
C LYS A 16 -8.12 20.37 -14.65
N PHE A 17 -7.51 19.26 -14.21
CA PHE A 17 -6.46 18.59 -14.97
C PHE A 17 -7.06 17.95 -16.22
N LYS A 18 -6.48 18.26 -17.38
CA LYS A 18 -6.86 17.68 -18.67
C LYS A 18 -5.68 16.87 -19.18
N PRO A 19 -5.67 15.53 -18.98
CA PRO A 19 -4.61 14.68 -19.52
C PRO A 19 -4.59 14.78 -21.04
N LYS A 20 -3.38 14.74 -21.63
CA LYS A 20 -3.22 14.67 -23.08
C LYS A 20 -3.64 13.28 -23.56
N ASN A 21 -4.15 13.19 -24.78
CA ASN A 21 -4.52 11.90 -25.37
C ASN A 21 -3.33 10.92 -25.38
N GLU A 22 -2.13 11.40 -25.68
CA GLU A 22 -0.91 10.58 -25.66
C GLU A 22 -0.63 9.99 -24.27
N GLU A 23 -0.83 10.75 -23.19
CA GLU A 23 -0.66 10.28 -21.81
C GLU A 23 -1.70 9.21 -21.46
N ILE A 24 -2.94 9.36 -21.94
CA ILE A 24 -4.02 8.39 -21.76
C ILE A 24 -3.69 7.08 -22.50
N GLU A 25 -3.20 7.15 -23.73
CA GLU A 25 -2.86 5.96 -24.51
C GLU A 25 -1.66 5.21 -23.92
N VAL A 26 -0.64 5.93 -23.44
CA VAL A 26 0.46 5.33 -22.67
C VAL A 26 -0.08 4.67 -21.41
N PHE A 27 -0.91 5.35 -20.64
CA PHE A 27 -1.51 4.78 -19.43
C PHE A 27 -2.29 3.49 -19.72
N LYS A 28 -3.16 3.48 -20.72
CA LYS A 28 -3.94 2.29 -21.10
C LYS A 28 -3.06 1.13 -21.50
N LYS A 29 -2.05 1.39 -22.33
CA LYS A 29 -1.09 0.37 -22.79
C LYS A 29 -0.35 -0.24 -21.60
N GLU A 30 0.24 0.58 -20.76
CA GLU A 30 1.04 0.11 -19.62
C GLU A 30 0.17 -0.58 -18.56
N LEU A 31 -1.08 -0.12 -18.37
CA LEU A 31 -2.06 -0.80 -17.51
C LEU A 31 -2.42 -2.19 -18.06
N LEU A 32 -2.71 -2.31 -19.36
CA LEU A 32 -3.03 -3.59 -19.98
C LEU A 32 -1.86 -4.58 -19.85
N SER A 33 -0.63 -4.14 -20.16
CA SER A 33 0.56 -4.98 -20.00
C SER A 33 0.81 -5.40 -18.54
N CYS A 34 0.48 -4.54 -17.57
CA CYS A 34 0.55 -4.89 -16.16
C CYS A 34 -0.45 -6.01 -15.80
N ILE A 35 -1.71 -5.85 -16.21
CA ILE A 35 -2.78 -6.82 -15.96
C ILE A 35 -2.45 -8.17 -16.59
N GLU A 36 -2.06 -8.19 -17.87
CA GLU A 36 -1.70 -9.43 -18.59
C GLU A 36 -0.54 -10.17 -17.91
N ALA A 37 0.49 -9.45 -17.45
CA ALA A 37 1.62 -10.05 -16.74
C ALA A 37 1.22 -10.64 -15.39
N ILE A 38 0.33 -9.95 -14.66
CA ILE A 38 -0.19 -10.42 -13.36
C ILE A 38 -1.07 -11.65 -13.53
N GLU A 39 -1.97 -11.65 -14.52
CA GLU A 39 -2.81 -12.81 -14.84
C GLU A 39 -1.96 -14.02 -15.21
N LEU A 40 -0.93 -13.84 -16.05
CA LEU A 40 -0.03 -14.92 -16.44
C LEU A 40 0.74 -15.49 -15.24
N SER A 41 1.22 -14.62 -14.35
CA SER A 41 1.96 -15.01 -13.14
C SER A 41 1.05 -15.79 -12.16
N ASP A 42 -0.18 -15.32 -11.96
CA ASP A 42 -1.17 -16.00 -11.11
C ASP A 42 -1.59 -17.36 -11.69
N GLN A 43 -1.82 -17.45 -13.01
CA GLN A 43 -2.12 -18.72 -13.70
C GLN A 43 -1.00 -19.76 -13.57
N LYS A 44 0.26 -19.31 -13.56
CA LYS A 44 1.44 -20.16 -13.34
C LYS A 44 1.70 -20.46 -11.86
N ASN A 45 0.89 -19.92 -10.96
CA ASN A 45 1.05 -20.04 -9.51
C ASN A 45 2.42 -19.54 -9.00
N GLU A 46 3.00 -18.55 -9.70
CA GLU A 46 4.29 -17.95 -9.34
C GLU A 46 4.21 -17.20 -8.01
N SER A 47 5.34 -17.06 -7.31
CA SER A 47 5.41 -16.34 -6.02
C SER A 47 4.87 -14.91 -6.09
N GLU A 48 4.35 -14.40 -4.96
CA GLU A 48 3.87 -13.01 -4.86
C GLU A 48 4.95 -11.98 -5.21
N GLU A 49 6.23 -12.35 -5.03
CA GLU A 49 7.39 -11.55 -5.46
C GLU A 49 7.37 -11.25 -6.96
N HIS A 50 6.90 -12.18 -7.81
CA HIS A 50 6.82 -11.97 -9.26
C HIS A 50 5.77 -10.94 -9.66
N LEU A 51 4.78 -10.68 -8.80
CA LEU A 51 3.74 -9.68 -9.05
C LEU A 51 4.22 -8.25 -8.81
N LYS A 52 5.30 -8.08 -8.04
CA LYS A 52 5.85 -6.76 -7.71
C LYS A 52 6.44 -6.07 -8.95
N GLU A 53 7.08 -6.84 -9.82
CA GLU A 53 7.76 -6.29 -11.00
C GLU A 53 6.78 -5.68 -12.03
N PRO A 54 5.66 -6.34 -12.41
CA PRO A 54 4.63 -5.70 -13.25
C PRO A 54 4.07 -4.40 -12.64
N ILE A 55 3.76 -4.39 -11.35
CA ILE A 55 3.23 -3.21 -10.65
C ILE A 55 4.25 -2.07 -10.65
N LYS A 56 5.52 -2.40 -10.32
CA LYS A 56 6.63 -1.45 -10.35
C LYS A 56 6.79 -0.84 -11.74
N ARG A 57 6.84 -1.67 -12.78
CA ARG A 57 6.96 -1.22 -14.18
C ARG A 57 5.82 -0.29 -14.56
N PHE A 58 4.59 -0.66 -14.23
CA PHE A 58 3.42 0.18 -14.51
C PHE A 58 3.55 1.57 -13.89
N PHE A 59 3.93 1.67 -12.61
CA PHE A 59 4.10 2.95 -11.93
C PHE A 59 5.25 3.77 -12.54
N GLN A 60 6.37 3.13 -12.87
CA GLN A 60 7.53 3.78 -13.48
C GLN A 60 7.23 4.29 -14.89
N SER A 61 6.50 3.53 -15.71
CA SER A 61 6.16 3.95 -17.07
C SER A 61 5.13 5.09 -17.13
N THR A 62 4.31 5.25 -16.09
CA THR A 62 3.15 6.18 -16.11
C THR A 62 3.33 7.42 -15.25
N PHE A 63 3.46 7.26 -13.93
CA PHE A 63 3.32 8.38 -12.97
C PHE A 63 4.61 8.79 -12.29
N TYR A 64 5.53 7.83 -12.11
CA TYR A 64 6.68 7.95 -11.20
C TYR A 64 8.01 7.73 -11.93
N GLN A 65 8.11 8.21 -13.17
CA GLN A 65 9.28 8.06 -14.05
C GLN A 65 10.59 8.59 -13.43
N LYS A 66 10.51 9.54 -12.50
CA LYS A 66 11.66 10.19 -11.84
C LYS A 66 11.84 9.76 -10.38
N ASN A 67 11.06 8.78 -9.91
CA ASN A 67 11.09 8.30 -8.55
C ASN A 67 11.68 6.90 -8.50
N LEU A 68 12.42 6.60 -7.45
CA LEU A 68 12.78 5.22 -7.17
C LEU A 68 11.53 4.46 -6.69
N ILE A 69 11.31 3.30 -7.29
CA ILE A 69 10.33 2.32 -6.82
C ILE A 69 11.07 1.03 -6.54
N ASN A 70 11.04 0.57 -5.29
CA ASN A 70 11.75 -0.64 -4.91
C ASN A 70 11.11 -1.32 -3.69
N THR A 71 11.50 -2.56 -3.42
CA THR A 71 11.28 -3.17 -2.10
C THR A 71 12.05 -2.37 -1.03
N LYS A 72 11.55 -2.38 0.20
CA LYS A 72 12.25 -1.80 1.36
C LYS A 72 12.02 -2.69 2.59
N ASP A 73 13.06 -3.37 3.04
CA ASP A 73 12.98 -4.33 4.15
C ASP A 73 11.92 -5.42 3.91
N LYS A 74 10.75 -5.30 4.56
CA LYS A 74 9.59 -6.18 4.39
C LYS A 74 8.45 -5.55 3.59
N ILE A 75 8.57 -4.28 3.23
CA ILE A 75 7.61 -3.58 2.36
C ILE A 75 7.76 -4.13 0.95
N ASP A 76 6.65 -4.57 0.37
CA ASP A 76 6.62 -5.09 -0.99
C ASP A 76 7.08 -4.06 -2.01
N LEU A 77 6.49 -2.88 -2.03
CA LEU A 77 6.94 -1.77 -2.87
C LEU A 77 6.81 -0.43 -2.12
N ALA A 78 7.83 0.40 -2.25
CA ALA A 78 7.88 1.76 -1.75
C ALA A 78 8.24 2.71 -2.89
N VAL A 79 7.48 3.81 -3.02
CA VAL A 79 7.81 4.92 -3.92
C VAL A 79 8.51 6.00 -3.10
N TYR A 80 9.76 6.26 -3.43
CA TYR A 80 10.60 7.27 -2.80
C TYR A 80 10.32 8.65 -3.39
N LEU A 81 10.53 9.72 -2.60
CA LEU A 81 10.28 11.08 -3.06
C LEU A 81 11.20 11.52 -4.22
N ASP A 82 12.39 10.93 -4.31
CA ASP A 82 13.36 11.17 -5.38
C ASP A 82 13.79 9.85 -6.07
N GLU A 83 14.77 9.94 -6.98
CA GLU A 83 15.35 8.81 -7.73
C GLU A 83 16.29 7.90 -6.91
N THR A 84 16.47 8.17 -5.62
CA THR A 84 17.40 7.40 -4.76
C THR A 84 16.75 6.97 -3.44
N ALA A 85 17.26 5.89 -2.86
CA ALA A 85 16.82 5.39 -1.55
C ALA A 85 17.25 6.29 -0.35
N LYS A 86 17.87 7.45 -0.62
CA LYS A 86 18.24 8.43 0.42
C LYS A 86 17.08 9.34 0.80
N SER A 87 16.12 9.55 -0.10
CA SER A 87 14.92 10.33 0.21
C SER A 87 13.93 9.49 1.02
N ASP A 88 12.97 10.15 1.66
CA ASP A 88 11.90 9.44 2.35
C ASP A 88 10.99 8.65 1.40
N VAL A 89 10.28 7.67 1.95
CA VAL A 89 9.17 7.00 1.27
C VAL A 89 7.93 7.90 1.29
N GLY A 90 7.37 8.17 0.12
CA GLY A 90 6.12 8.92 -0.04
C GLY A 90 4.88 8.03 -0.16
N ILE A 91 5.05 6.80 -0.65
CA ILE A 91 3.96 5.82 -0.85
C ILE A 91 4.41 4.43 -0.45
N ILE A 92 3.59 3.73 0.32
CA ILE A 92 3.76 2.32 0.68
C ILE A 92 2.72 1.51 -0.09
N ILE A 93 3.13 0.42 -0.72
CA ILE A 93 2.27 -0.48 -1.49
C ILE A 93 2.46 -1.90 -0.96
N GLU A 94 1.35 -2.50 -0.53
CA GLU A 94 1.25 -3.92 -0.23
C GLU A 94 0.61 -4.65 -1.41
N ALA A 95 1.31 -5.65 -1.95
CA ALA A 95 0.82 -6.43 -3.08
C ALA A 95 0.33 -7.80 -2.59
N LYS A 96 -0.76 -8.30 -3.16
CA LYS A 96 -1.18 -9.70 -2.96
C LYS A 96 -1.45 -10.38 -4.28
N ARG A 97 -1.40 -11.70 -4.29
CA ARG A 97 -1.87 -12.45 -5.46
C ARG A 97 -3.36 -12.28 -5.70
N PRO A 98 -3.82 -12.18 -6.97
CA PRO A 98 -5.24 -12.17 -7.31
C PRO A 98 -6.00 -13.36 -6.73
N SER A 99 -5.39 -14.55 -6.73
CA SER A 99 -5.94 -15.78 -6.17
C SER A 99 -6.00 -15.82 -4.63
N ASN A 100 -5.27 -14.95 -3.93
CA ASN A 100 -5.23 -14.90 -2.45
C ASN A 100 -6.43 -14.12 -1.86
N LYS A 101 -7.63 -14.69 -2.00
CA LYS A 101 -8.88 -14.06 -1.52
C LYS A 101 -9.02 -14.05 0.00
N THR A 102 -8.23 -14.85 0.72
CA THR A 102 -8.29 -14.93 2.19
C THR A 102 -7.65 -13.71 2.85
N GLU A 103 -6.50 -13.25 2.32
CA GLU A 103 -5.70 -12.16 2.87
C GLU A 103 -5.98 -10.79 2.23
N PHE A 104 -6.61 -10.77 1.05
CA PHE A 104 -6.94 -9.54 0.34
C PHE A 104 -8.21 -8.86 0.85
N LEU A 105 -8.27 -7.54 0.70
CA LEU A 105 -9.39 -6.69 1.14
C LEU A 105 -10.60 -6.87 0.23
N SER A 106 -11.78 -6.57 0.76
CA SER A 106 -12.98 -6.31 -0.04
C SER A 106 -13.73 -5.10 0.50
N GLU A 107 -14.62 -4.53 -0.30
CA GLU A 107 -15.45 -3.37 0.12
C GLU A 107 -16.24 -3.62 1.41
N ASN A 108 -16.58 -4.89 1.68
CA ASN A 108 -17.34 -5.30 2.86
C ASN A 108 -16.44 -5.79 4.02
N ASN A 109 -15.13 -5.96 3.80
CA ASN A 109 -14.20 -6.44 4.81
C ASN A 109 -12.78 -5.92 4.52
N LEU A 110 -12.45 -4.79 5.15
CA LEU A 110 -11.14 -4.15 5.04
C LEU A 110 -10.12 -4.72 6.03
N ASN A 111 -10.56 -5.25 7.18
CA ASN A 111 -9.66 -5.79 8.21
C ASN A 111 -9.15 -7.18 7.82
N LYS A 112 -8.29 -7.19 6.83
CA LYS A 112 -7.63 -8.35 6.22
C LYS A 112 -6.13 -8.19 6.35
N LYS A 113 -5.41 -9.32 6.27
CA LYS A 113 -3.96 -9.36 6.52
C LYS A 113 -3.19 -8.29 5.73
N ALA A 114 -3.53 -8.06 4.47
CA ALA A 114 -2.86 -7.03 3.67
C ALA A 114 -3.01 -5.60 4.25
N LEU A 115 -4.15 -5.24 4.87
CA LEU A 115 -4.29 -3.96 5.56
C LEU A 115 -3.47 -3.91 6.86
N GLN A 116 -3.37 -5.05 7.55
CA GLN A 116 -2.62 -5.18 8.79
C GLN A 116 -1.11 -5.08 8.53
N GLU A 117 -0.63 -5.69 7.45
CA GLU A 117 0.72 -5.54 6.88
C GLU A 117 1.00 -4.08 6.52
N LEU A 118 0.10 -3.46 5.76
CA LEU A 118 0.21 -2.06 5.39
C LEU A 118 0.29 -1.12 6.61
N LEU A 119 -0.49 -1.39 7.66
CA LEU A 119 -0.43 -0.66 8.92
C LEU A 119 0.89 -0.87 9.66
N LEU A 120 1.39 -2.10 9.73
CA LEU A 120 2.70 -2.38 10.35
C LEU A 120 3.81 -1.58 9.65
N TYR A 121 3.78 -1.55 8.32
CA TYR A 121 4.77 -0.80 7.53
C TYR A 121 4.64 0.71 7.68
N TYR A 122 3.41 1.22 7.77
CA TYR A 122 3.17 2.62 8.11
C TYR A 122 3.79 2.99 9.47
N LEU A 123 3.58 2.18 10.50
CA LEU A 123 4.11 2.46 11.84
C LEU A 123 5.64 2.39 11.87
N ARG A 124 6.27 1.44 11.16
CA ARG A 124 7.73 1.38 11.00
C ARG A 124 8.29 2.65 10.40
N GLU A 125 7.75 3.09 9.27
CA GLU A 125 8.19 4.34 8.65
C GLU A 125 7.96 5.54 9.57
N ARG A 126 6.75 5.65 10.13
CA ARG A 126 6.34 6.81 10.92
C ARG A 126 7.09 6.94 12.24
N ILE A 127 7.29 5.84 12.96
CA ILE A 127 7.86 5.82 14.31
C ILE A 127 9.36 5.58 14.26
N ASP A 128 9.80 4.52 13.59
CA ASP A 128 11.21 4.08 13.66
C ASP A 128 12.08 4.90 12.72
N CYS A 129 11.62 5.12 11.50
CA CYS A 129 12.31 5.97 10.52
C CYS A 129 11.99 7.46 10.68
N LYS A 130 11.06 7.82 11.58
CA LYS A 130 10.60 9.21 11.80
C LYS A 130 10.10 9.90 10.52
N ASN A 131 9.60 9.13 9.56
CA ASN A 131 9.15 9.60 8.26
C ASN A 131 7.75 10.24 8.37
N ASN A 132 7.68 11.54 8.13
CA ASN A 132 6.43 12.32 8.14
C ASN A 132 5.89 12.61 6.72
N ASN A 133 6.51 12.07 5.69
CA ASN A 133 6.28 12.42 4.29
C ASN A 133 5.37 11.45 3.53
N ILE A 134 5.00 10.30 4.12
CA ILE A 134 4.03 9.38 3.51
C ILE A 134 2.72 10.12 3.25
N LYS A 135 2.24 10.06 2.00
CA LYS A 135 0.97 10.68 1.57
C LYS A 135 -0.11 9.64 1.30
N HIS A 136 0.27 8.49 0.73
CA HIS A 136 -0.65 7.45 0.34
C HIS A 136 -0.15 6.08 0.75
N LEU A 137 -1.10 5.21 1.07
CA LEU A 137 -0.87 3.78 1.25
C LEU A 137 -1.80 3.03 0.31
N ILE A 138 -1.31 1.94 -0.27
CA ILE A 138 -2.01 1.20 -1.31
C ILE A 138 -2.00 -0.28 -0.96
N VAL A 139 -3.15 -0.94 -1.12
CA VAL A 139 -3.22 -2.40 -1.23
C VAL A 139 -3.71 -2.76 -2.61
N THR A 140 -3.04 -3.67 -3.29
CA THR A 140 -3.44 -4.09 -4.65
C THR A 140 -3.11 -5.54 -4.95
N ASN A 141 -3.87 -6.13 -5.86
CA ASN A 141 -3.49 -7.38 -6.53
C ASN A 141 -3.20 -7.16 -8.02
N GLY A 142 -2.98 -5.92 -8.44
CA GLY A 142 -2.83 -5.51 -9.85
C GLY A 142 -4.12 -5.20 -10.57
N ILE A 143 -5.22 -5.87 -10.19
CA ILE A 143 -6.54 -5.73 -10.82
C ILE A 143 -7.42 -4.82 -9.95
N GLU A 144 -7.46 -5.12 -8.65
CA GLU A 144 -8.19 -4.38 -7.63
C GLU A 144 -7.23 -3.48 -6.86
N TRP A 145 -7.67 -2.25 -6.55
CA TRP A 145 -6.83 -1.23 -5.93
C TRP A 145 -7.58 -0.53 -4.79
N PHE A 146 -6.99 -0.54 -3.60
CA PHE A 146 -7.45 0.21 -2.43
C PHE A 146 -6.45 1.32 -2.13
N PHE A 147 -6.91 2.58 -2.18
CA PHE A 147 -6.09 3.75 -1.90
C PHE A 147 -6.49 4.38 -0.57
N PHE A 148 -5.52 4.53 0.32
CA PHE A 148 -5.70 5.15 1.63
C PHE A 148 -4.90 6.45 1.71
N LYS A 149 -5.49 7.49 2.33
CA LYS A 149 -4.74 8.70 2.68
C LYS A 149 -3.95 8.43 3.96
N ALA A 150 -2.68 8.81 3.97
CA ALA A 150 -1.85 8.69 5.18
C ALA A 150 -2.40 9.53 6.36
N GLU A 151 -3.17 10.57 6.07
CA GLU A 151 -3.88 11.35 7.09
C GLU A 151 -4.89 10.51 7.88
N ASP A 152 -5.57 9.57 7.23
CA ASP A 152 -6.52 8.68 7.90
C ASP A 152 -5.76 7.70 8.81
N PHE A 153 -4.64 7.14 8.34
CA PHE A 153 -3.75 6.30 9.16
C PHE A 153 -3.18 7.07 10.35
N TYR A 154 -2.82 8.33 10.16
CA TYR A 154 -2.36 9.19 11.24
C TYR A 154 -3.43 9.37 12.31
N LYS A 155 -4.65 9.75 11.91
CA LYS A 155 -5.76 10.03 12.84
C LYS A 155 -6.24 8.78 13.57
N LEU A 156 -6.36 7.67 12.85
CA LEU A 156 -6.95 6.44 13.39
C LEU A 156 -5.94 5.60 14.16
N PHE A 157 -4.67 5.57 13.73
CA PHE A 157 -3.67 4.64 14.27
C PHE A 157 -2.54 5.33 15.00
N TYR A 158 -1.79 6.23 14.35
CA TYR A 158 -0.64 6.86 14.99
C TYR A 158 -1.04 7.73 16.19
N LYS A 159 -2.18 8.42 16.14
CA LYS A 159 -2.69 9.18 17.29
C LYS A 159 -3.26 8.31 18.40
N ASN A 160 -3.46 7.01 18.18
CA ASN A 160 -3.90 6.09 19.22
C ASN A 160 -2.69 5.66 20.06
N SER A 161 -2.48 6.33 21.19
CA SER A 161 -1.33 6.08 22.07
C SER A 161 -1.26 4.65 22.61
N ALA A 162 -2.40 3.98 22.77
CA ALA A 162 -2.42 2.57 23.19
C ALA A 162 -1.85 1.67 22.10
N LEU A 163 -2.28 1.86 20.83
CA LEU A 163 -1.74 1.12 19.70
C LEU A 163 -0.24 1.40 19.51
N VAL A 164 0.19 2.66 19.60
CA VAL A 164 1.60 3.02 19.48
C VAL A 164 2.44 2.34 20.56
N LYS A 165 1.96 2.32 21.81
CA LYS A 165 2.65 1.63 22.91
C LYS A 165 2.75 0.12 22.66
N GLU A 166 1.68 -0.50 22.17
CA GLU A 166 1.69 -1.93 21.81
C GLU A 166 2.67 -2.23 20.67
N TYR A 167 2.73 -1.36 19.66
CA TYR A 167 3.73 -1.43 18.59
C TYR A 167 5.16 -1.31 19.11
N GLU A 168 5.45 -0.34 19.98
CA GLU A 168 6.77 -0.15 20.58
C GLU A 168 7.19 -1.35 21.42
N ASN A 169 6.28 -1.90 22.25
CA ASN A 169 6.53 -3.13 23.00
C ASN A 169 6.86 -4.31 22.07
N PHE A 170 6.14 -4.44 20.94
CA PHE A 170 6.42 -5.47 19.94
C PHE A 170 7.79 -5.28 19.28
N ARG A 171 8.11 -4.05 18.84
CA ARG A 171 9.41 -3.69 18.23
C ARG A 171 10.58 -3.96 19.18
N ASP A 172 10.41 -3.62 20.45
CA ASP A 172 11.46 -3.71 21.47
C ASP A 172 11.60 -5.11 22.08
N GLY A 173 10.87 -6.10 21.54
CA GLY A 173 10.96 -7.50 21.97
C GLY A 173 10.35 -7.79 23.33
N LEU A 174 9.43 -6.94 23.80
CA LEU A 174 8.71 -7.09 25.07
C LEU A 174 7.43 -7.95 24.94
N LYS A 175 7.29 -8.67 23.83
CA LYS A 175 6.20 -9.61 23.51
C LYS A 175 6.76 -11.01 23.36
N ASP A 176 5.87 -12.01 23.43
CA ASP A 176 6.24 -13.43 23.41
C ASP A 176 6.95 -13.86 22.11
N THR A 177 6.79 -13.10 21.02
CA THR A 177 7.54 -13.30 19.77
C THR A 177 7.71 -12.00 18.97
N SER A 178 8.75 -11.95 18.14
CA SER A 178 8.99 -10.89 17.14
C SER A 178 8.37 -11.20 15.77
N LYS A 179 7.66 -12.32 15.63
CA LYS A 179 6.95 -12.65 14.38
C LYS A 179 5.83 -11.64 14.14
N ASN A 180 5.76 -11.12 12.91
CA ASN A 180 4.69 -10.18 12.52
C ASN A 180 3.27 -10.77 12.74
N GLU A 181 3.11 -12.10 12.73
CA GLU A 181 1.83 -12.77 13.03
C GLU A 181 1.23 -12.34 14.38
N LEU A 182 2.08 -12.11 15.41
CA LEU A 182 1.61 -11.61 16.70
C LEU A 182 1.03 -10.21 16.57
N PHE A 183 1.71 -9.33 15.82
CA PHE A 183 1.21 -7.98 15.58
C PHE A 183 -0.18 -8.01 14.92
N TYR A 184 -0.37 -8.89 13.93
CA TYR A 184 -1.65 -9.03 13.23
C TYR A 184 -2.76 -9.58 14.12
N ASN A 185 -2.48 -10.68 14.82
CA ASN A 185 -3.49 -11.45 15.56
C ASN A 185 -3.85 -10.84 16.90
N GLU A 186 -2.91 -10.18 17.57
CA GLU A 186 -3.08 -9.73 18.96
C GLU A 186 -3.16 -8.21 19.10
N ILE A 187 -2.48 -7.46 18.22
CA ILE A 187 -2.48 -6.00 18.30
C ILE A 187 -3.55 -5.45 17.37
N VAL A 188 -3.44 -5.70 16.07
CA VAL A 188 -4.35 -5.08 15.09
C VAL A 188 -5.79 -5.59 15.20
N TYR A 189 -5.98 -6.88 15.50
CA TYR A 189 -7.31 -7.45 15.66
C TYR A 189 -8.13 -6.79 16.79
N VAL A 190 -7.47 -6.39 17.89
CA VAL A 190 -8.11 -5.76 19.06
C VAL A 190 -8.59 -4.35 18.76
N PHE A 191 -7.89 -3.61 17.90
CA PHE A 191 -8.23 -2.23 17.57
C PHE A 191 -9.33 -2.09 16.50
N LYS A 192 -9.95 -3.20 16.06
CA LYS A 192 -11.05 -3.28 15.07
C LYS A 192 -10.93 -2.20 13.99
N LEU A 193 -10.05 -2.45 13.03
CA LEU A 193 -9.86 -1.59 11.86
C LEU A 193 -11.15 -1.52 11.01
N MET A 194 -12.07 -0.63 11.38
CA MET A 194 -13.35 -0.32 10.72
C MET A 194 -14.35 -1.48 10.57
#